data_AF-A0A803LBA7-F1
#
_entry.id   AF-A0A803LBA7-F1
#
_cell.length_a   1.000
_cell.length_b   1.000
_cell.length_c   1.000
_cell.angle_alpha   90.00
_cell.angle_beta   90.00
_cell.angle_gamma   90.00
#
_symmetry.space_group_name_H-M   'P 1'
#
loop_
_entity.id
_entity.type
_entity.pdbx_description
1 polymer ?
#
loop_
_entity_poly.entity_id
_entity_poly.type
_entity_poly.pdbx_seq_one_letter_code
_entity_poly.pdbx_strand_id
1 'polypeptide(L)'
;MGGESVLHLCVKHKQPKALRFLVKRMDDGELLNLDDALGNTVLHLAVAAKQPEEIIKKKPELVELVDQIKRSSPLHIASAKGNLPVVEILLVVNPSICYTNDQDEALRFLIEMMDDNELLNFGDALGNTVLHLAVAAKQSEVR
;
A
#
# COMPACT_ATOMS: atom_id res chain seq x y z
N MET A 1 12.18 16.36 11.98
CA MET A 1 11.78 16.72 10.60
C MET A 1 12.77 16.04 9.68
N GLY A 2 12.34 14.96 9.01
CA GLY A 2 13.12 14.30 7.96
C GLY A 2 13.19 15.17 6.70
N GLY A 3 14.33 15.19 6.03
CA GLY A 3 14.48 15.79 4.71
C GLY A 3 14.22 14.75 3.61
N GLU A 4 13.93 15.20 2.38
CA GLU A 4 13.77 14.28 1.25
C GLU A 4 15.06 13.48 1.01
N SER A 5 15.00 12.16 1.19
CA SER A 5 16.10 11.28 0.79
C SER A 5 16.24 11.22 -0.73
N VAL A 6 17.40 10.77 -1.22
CA VAL A 6 17.65 10.56 -2.65
C VAL A 6 16.58 9.65 -3.30
N LEU A 7 16.01 8.71 -2.52
CA LEU A 7 14.97 7.81 -3.02
C LEU A 7 13.62 8.53 -3.16
N HIS A 8 13.25 9.40 -2.23
CA HIS A 8 12.06 10.25 -2.35
C HIS A 8 12.14 11.13 -3.61
N LEU A 9 13.30 11.75 -3.84
CA LEU A 9 13.56 12.55 -5.03
C LEU A 9 13.43 11.73 -6.32
N CYS A 10 13.95 10.50 -6.36
CA CYS A 10 13.81 9.62 -7.51
C CYS A 10 12.34 9.34 -7.85
N VAL A 11 11.49 9.10 -6.84
CA VAL A 11 10.05 8.87 -7.06
C VAL A 11 9.36 10.15 -7.54
N LYS A 12 9.58 11.27 -6.85
CA LYS A 12 8.94 12.58 -7.14
C LYS A 12 9.26 13.08 -8.55
N HIS A 13 10.50 12.86 -9.01
CA HIS A 13 10.95 13.23 -10.35
C HIS A 13 10.79 12.12 -11.39
N LYS A 14 10.05 11.05 -11.07
CA LYS A 14 9.73 9.94 -11.99
C LYS A 14 10.99 9.33 -12.64
N GLN A 15 11.99 9.02 -11.82
CA GLN A 15 13.26 8.42 -12.22
C GLN A 15 13.33 6.93 -11.82
N PRO A 16 12.52 6.03 -12.42
CA PRO A 16 12.44 4.62 -12.01
C PRO A 16 13.76 3.87 -12.20
N LYS A 17 14.55 4.24 -13.23
CA LYS A 17 15.87 3.62 -13.47
C LYS A 17 16.85 3.94 -12.36
N ALA A 18 16.89 5.20 -11.90
CA ALA A 18 17.74 5.64 -10.82
C ALA A 18 17.29 5.03 -9.48
N LEU A 19 15.98 5.07 -9.21
CA LEU A 19 15.37 4.44 -8.03
C LEU A 19 15.80 2.97 -7.93
N ARG A 20 15.56 2.19 -9.00
CA ARG A 20 15.93 0.77 -9.06
C ARG A 20 17.42 0.55 -8.88
N PHE A 21 18.26 1.38 -9.49
CA PHE A 21 19.72 1.26 -9.38
C PHE A 21 20.19 1.46 -7.94
N LEU A 22 19.63 2.44 -7.23
CA LEU A 22 19.96 2.76 -5.85
C LEU A 22 19.42 1.67 -4.89
N VAL A 23 18.13 1.33 -4.99
CA VAL A 23 17.48 0.32 -4.14
C VAL A 23 18.22 -1.03 -4.19
N LYS A 24 18.73 -1.42 -5.37
CA LYS A 24 19.50 -2.66 -5.55
C LYS A 24 20.90 -2.65 -4.91
N ARG A 25 21.49 -1.47 -4.72
CA ARG A 25 22.86 -1.30 -4.18
C ARG A 25 22.91 -1.06 -2.69
N MET A 26 21.76 -0.86 -2.05
CA MET A 26 21.70 -0.56 -0.63
C MET A 26 21.63 -1.85 0.17
N ASP A 27 22.44 -1.98 1.20
CA ASP A 27 22.63 -3.25 1.92
C ASP A 27 21.58 -3.47 3.03
N ASP A 28 21.23 -2.45 3.81
CA ASP A 28 20.35 -2.56 4.99
C ASP A 28 18.93 -1.99 4.80
N GLY A 29 18.70 -1.23 3.72
CA GLY A 29 17.42 -0.59 3.45
C GLY A 29 16.99 0.41 4.54
N GLU A 30 17.92 0.97 5.33
CA GLU A 30 17.60 1.97 6.36
C GLU A 30 16.97 3.23 5.77
N LEU A 31 17.53 3.72 4.66
CA LEU A 31 17.01 4.88 3.94
C LEU A 31 15.57 4.69 3.41
N LEU A 32 15.07 3.45 3.32
CA LEU A 32 13.68 3.18 2.92
C LEU A 32 12.69 3.42 4.06
N ASN A 33 13.16 3.41 5.31
CA ASN A 33 12.35 3.70 6.50
C ASN A 33 12.25 5.20 6.80
N LEU A 34 13.08 6.02 6.17
CA LEU A 34 13.07 7.46 6.40
C LEU A 34 11.77 8.06 5.89
N ASP A 35 11.28 9.03 6.64
CA ASP A 35 10.19 9.91 6.24
C ASP A 35 10.72 11.13 5.46
N ASP A 36 9.91 11.62 4.53
CA ASP A 36 10.09 12.94 3.95
C ASP A 36 9.56 14.05 4.89
N ALA A 37 9.65 15.29 4.45
CA ALA A 37 9.17 16.45 5.19
C ALA A 37 7.64 16.43 5.44
N LEU A 38 6.89 15.56 4.75
CA LEU A 38 5.46 15.36 4.89
C LEU A 38 5.13 14.05 5.64
N GLY A 39 6.13 13.42 6.28
CA GLY A 39 5.92 12.21 7.06
C GLY A 39 5.72 10.95 6.22
N ASN A 40 5.93 11.00 4.90
CA ASN A 40 5.76 9.85 4.01
C ASN A 40 7.06 9.06 3.93
N THR A 41 6.98 7.74 4.03
CA THR A 41 8.07 6.89 3.53
C THR A 41 8.10 6.89 2.00
N VAL A 42 9.23 6.45 1.43
CA VAL A 42 9.36 6.33 -0.03
C VAL A 42 8.28 5.44 -0.66
N LEU A 43 7.76 4.44 0.08
CA LEU A 43 6.69 3.56 -0.43
C LEU A 43 5.37 4.31 -0.62
N HIS A 44 5.00 5.21 0.29
CA HIS A 44 3.78 6.03 0.15
C HIS A 44 3.81 6.84 -1.16
N LEU A 45 4.95 7.47 -1.45
CA LEU A 45 5.15 8.21 -2.69
C LEU A 45 5.13 7.28 -3.91
N ALA A 46 5.77 6.11 -3.83
CA ALA A 46 5.86 5.17 -4.93
C ALA A 46 4.49 4.56 -5.29
N VAL A 47 3.66 4.30 -4.29
CA VAL A 47 2.26 3.89 -4.49
C VAL A 47 1.46 4.98 -5.19
N ALA A 48 1.55 6.22 -4.71
CA ALA A 48 0.90 7.36 -5.37
C ALA A 48 1.37 7.56 -6.82
N ALA A 49 2.64 7.21 -7.09
CA ALA A 49 3.25 7.29 -8.42
C ALA A 49 3.07 6.02 -9.29
N LYS A 50 2.35 4.99 -8.80
CA LYS A 50 2.12 3.71 -9.48
C LYS A 50 3.40 2.94 -9.85
N GLN A 51 4.41 2.95 -8.98
CA GLN A 51 5.69 2.23 -9.16
C GLN A 51 6.25 1.63 -7.86
N PRO A 52 5.46 0.89 -7.06
CA PRO A 52 5.89 0.42 -5.74
C PRO A 52 6.83 -0.80 -5.76
N GLU A 53 6.97 -1.49 -6.90
CA GLU A 53 7.43 -2.86 -7.00
C GLU A 53 8.86 -3.06 -6.49
N GLU A 54 9.79 -2.19 -6.89
CA GLU A 54 11.21 -2.31 -6.49
C GLU A 54 11.39 -2.06 -4.99
N ILE A 55 10.58 -1.18 -4.39
CA ILE A 55 10.63 -0.87 -2.96
C ILE A 55 10.04 -2.03 -2.16
N ILE A 56 8.84 -2.50 -2.54
CA ILE A 56 8.18 -3.65 -1.91
C ILE A 56 9.09 -4.88 -1.98
N LYS A 57 9.69 -5.15 -3.15
CA LYS A 57 10.61 -6.28 -3.32
C LYS A 57 11.82 -6.21 -2.40
N LYS A 58 12.33 -5.01 -2.13
CA LYS A 58 13.50 -4.80 -1.28
C LYS A 58 13.14 -4.85 0.21
N LYS A 59 11.98 -4.33 0.59
CA LYS A 59 11.55 -4.21 1.98
C LYS A 59 10.02 -4.30 2.09
N PRO A 60 9.45 -5.51 2.09
CA PRO A 60 8.00 -5.71 2.09
C PRO A 60 7.34 -5.21 3.38
N GLU A 61 8.06 -5.14 4.49
CA GLU A 61 7.55 -4.68 5.79
C GLU A 61 7.05 -3.22 5.76
N LEU A 62 7.47 -2.44 4.76
CA LEU A 62 7.01 -1.07 4.58
C LEU A 62 5.52 -0.95 4.28
N VAL A 63 4.86 -2.03 3.82
CA VAL A 63 3.41 -2.01 3.53
C VAL A 63 2.55 -1.77 4.77
N GLU A 64 3.11 -2.02 5.97
CA GLU A 64 2.45 -1.84 7.26
C GLU A 64 2.69 -0.44 7.86
N LEU A 65 3.70 0.28 7.36
CA LEU A 65 4.00 1.61 7.86
C LEU A 65 2.94 2.60 7.42
N VAL A 66 2.63 3.53 8.31
CA VAL A 66 1.74 4.64 8.01
C VAL A 66 2.52 5.94 7.95
N ASP A 67 2.02 6.89 7.15
CA ASP A 67 2.56 8.23 7.15
C ASP A 67 2.37 8.91 8.52
N GLN A 68 3.28 9.82 8.87
CA GLN A 68 3.29 10.42 10.21
C GLN A 68 2.22 11.51 10.42
N ILE A 69 1.58 11.99 9.36
CA ILE A 69 0.62 13.10 9.43
C ILE A 69 -0.82 12.60 9.49
N LYS A 70 -1.23 11.83 8.48
CA LYS A 70 -2.58 11.32 8.30
C LYS A 70 -2.75 9.90 8.78
N ARG A 71 -1.67 9.23 9.18
CA ARG A 71 -1.69 7.81 9.56
C ARG A 71 -2.22 6.91 8.44
N SER A 72 -2.09 7.33 7.18
CA SER A 72 -2.51 6.54 6.02
C SER A 72 -1.44 5.51 5.69
N SER A 73 -1.86 4.26 5.50
CA SER A 73 -0.99 3.20 4.98
C SER A 73 -0.85 3.29 3.44
N PRO A 74 0.13 2.60 2.84
CA PRO A 74 0.20 2.41 1.39
C PRO A 74 -1.12 1.92 0.78
N LEU A 75 -1.87 1.06 1.46
CA LEU A 75 -3.18 0.61 0.98
C LEU A 75 -4.18 1.77 0.90
N HIS A 76 -4.28 2.62 1.92
CA HIS A 76 -5.14 3.81 1.91
C HIS A 76 -4.85 4.71 0.71
N ILE A 77 -3.57 4.97 0.41
CA ILE A 77 -3.17 5.80 -0.72
C ILE A 77 -3.54 5.14 -2.05
N ALA A 78 -3.31 3.83 -2.20
CA ALA A 78 -3.66 3.10 -3.42
C ALA A 78 -5.18 3.13 -3.66
N SER A 79 -5.97 2.88 -2.61
CA SER A 79 -7.43 2.91 -2.61
C SER A 79 -7.94 4.30 -2.97
N ALA A 80 -7.49 5.36 -2.28
CA ALA A 80 -7.91 6.74 -2.56
C ALA A 80 -7.54 7.24 -3.96
N LYS A 81 -6.61 6.56 -4.63
CA LYS A 81 -6.21 6.84 -6.02
C LYS A 81 -6.92 5.94 -7.04
N GLY A 82 -7.77 5.02 -6.61
CA GLY A 82 -8.45 4.03 -7.46
C GLY A 82 -7.47 3.11 -8.19
N ASN A 83 -6.28 2.86 -7.62
CA ASN A 83 -5.22 2.13 -8.31
C ASN A 83 -5.26 0.64 -8.01
N LEU A 84 -6.23 -0.06 -8.61
CA LEU A 84 -6.48 -1.49 -8.38
C LEU A 84 -5.24 -2.38 -8.54
N PRO A 85 -4.40 -2.23 -9.58
CA PRO A 85 -3.19 -3.07 -9.70
C PRO A 85 -2.24 -2.95 -8.49
N VAL A 86 -2.15 -1.76 -7.89
CA VAL A 86 -1.31 -1.57 -6.70
C VAL A 86 -2.00 -2.08 -5.44
N VAL A 87 -3.33 -1.96 -5.34
CA VAL A 87 -4.11 -2.60 -4.26
C VAL A 87 -3.88 -4.10 -4.26
N GLU A 88 -3.97 -4.75 -5.43
CA GLU A 88 -3.70 -6.19 -5.57
C GLU A 88 -2.29 -6.55 -5.13
N ILE A 89 -1.28 -5.80 -5.57
CA ILE A 89 0.12 -6.03 -5.15
C ILE A 89 0.25 -5.95 -3.62
N LEU A 90 -0.33 -4.93 -2.99
CA LEU A 90 -0.24 -4.73 -1.54
C LEU A 90 -0.92 -5.87 -0.77
N LEU A 91 -2.11 -6.31 -1.22
CA LEU A 91 -2.84 -7.42 -0.60
C LEU A 91 -2.16 -8.77 -0.82
N VAL A 92 -1.43 -8.96 -1.93
CA VAL A 92 -0.59 -10.15 -2.13
C VAL A 92 0.58 -10.17 -1.15
N VAL A 93 1.18 -9.02 -0.85
CA VAL A 93 2.34 -8.91 0.07
C VAL A 93 1.92 -9.17 1.51
N ASN A 94 0.85 -8.51 1.95
CA ASN A 94 0.29 -8.75 3.27
C ASN A 94 -1.24 -8.55 3.21
N PRO A 95 -2.02 -9.64 3.15
CA PRO A 95 -3.48 -9.56 3.14
C PRO A 95 -4.06 -8.89 4.40
N SER A 96 -3.37 -8.99 5.54
CA SER A 96 -3.88 -8.51 6.83
C SER A 96 -3.85 -6.99 6.98
N ILE A 97 -3.15 -6.26 6.09
CA ILE A 97 -3.10 -4.78 6.14
C ILE A 97 -4.46 -4.11 5.89
N CYS A 98 -5.45 -4.85 5.36
CA CYS A 98 -6.81 -4.34 5.27
C CYS A 98 -7.51 -4.23 6.64
N TYR A 99 -6.93 -4.85 7.68
CA TYR A 99 -7.43 -4.81 9.06
C TYR A 99 -6.56 -3.94 9.99
N THR A 100 -5.40 -3.45 9.53
CA THR A 100 -4.51 -2.67 10.38
C THR A 100 -4.96 -1.21 10.48
N ASN A 101 -5.26 -0.81 11.72
CA ASN A 101 -5.59 0.54 12.23
C ASN A 101 -7.10 0.86 12.24
N ASP A 102 -7.65 0.87 13.46
CA ASP A 102 -9.05 1.11 13.88
C ASP A 102 -9.63 2.49 13.49
N GLN A 103 -9.76 2.78 12.19
CA GLN A 103 -10.95 3.44 11.62
C GLN A 103 -11.10 2.87 10.21
N ASP A 104 -12.20 2.16 9.96
CA ASP A 104 -12.59 1.40 8.74
C ASP A 104 -12.45 2.12 7.36
N GLU A 105 -11.73 3.23 7.24
CA GLU A 105 -11.61 4.07 6.03
C GLU A 105 -10.94 3.36 4.85
N ALA A 106 -9.84 2.61 4.98
CA ALA A 106 -9.26 1.91 3.80
C ALA A 106 -10.26 0.95 3.15
N LEU A 107 -10.94 0.15 3.99
CA LEU A 107 -11.95 -0.81 3.55
C LEU A 107 -13.19 -0.09 3.02
N ARG A 108 -13.63 0.98 3.70
CA ARG A 108 -14.76 1.81 3.28
C ARG A 108 -14.48 2.55 1.96
N PHE A 109 -13.30 3.11 1.75
CA PHE A 109 -12.88 3.74 0.50
C PHE A 109 -12.79 2.72 -0.64
N LEU A 110 -12.31 1.49 -0.39
CA LEU A 110 -12.34 0.42 -1.39
C LEU A 110 -13.77 0.06 -1.81
N ILE A 111 -14.70 0.00 -0.86
CA ILE A 111 -16.13 -0.23 -1.11
C ILE A 111 -16.74 0.95 -1.88
N GLU A 112 -16.38 2.20 -1.55
CA GLU A 112 -16.88 3.42 -2.21
C GLU A 112 -16.28 3.64 -3.62
N MET A 113 -15.11 3.08 -3.94
CA MET A 113 -14.46 3.21 -5.26
C MET A 113 -14.93 2.18 -6.30
N MET A 114 -15.70 1.18 -5.89
CA MET A 114 -16.18 0.09 -6.74
C MET A 114 -17.66 0.32 -7.10
N ASP A 115 -17.94 1.28 -7.99
CA ASP A 115 -19.29 1.49 -8.57
C ASP A 115 -19.73 0.29 -9.44
N ASP A 116 -18.77 -0.51 -9.94
CA ASP A 116 -19.04 -1.66 -10.80
C ASP A 116 -18.94 -2.99 -10.04
N ASN A 117 -20.12 -3.59 -9.82
CA ASN A 117 -20.37 -4.90 -9.20
C ASN A 117 -19.60 -6.10 -9.79
N GLU A 118 -18.85 -5.94 -10.88
CA GLU A 118 -18.09 -7.04 -11.50
C GLU A 118 -16.82 -7.41 -10.73
N LEU A 119 -16.10 -6.44 -10.13
CA LEU A 119 -14.92 -6.73 -9.30
C LEU A 119 -15.29 -7.34 -7.94
N LEU A 120 -16.49 -7.02 -7.45
CA LEU A 120 -17.08 -7.58 -6.23
C LEU A 120 -17.43 -9.06 -6.36
N ASN A 121 -17.38 -9.64 -7.57
CA ASN A 121 -17.81 -11.01 -7.84
C ASN A 121 -16.67 -11.95 -8.29
N PHE A 122 -15.43 -11.47 -8.31
CA PHE A 122 -14.28 -12.33 -8.59
C PHE A 122 -13.99 -13.19 -7.36
N GLY A 123 -14.36 -14.47 -7.45
CA GLY A 123 -14.26 -15.43 -6.37
C GLY A 123 -13.01 -16.30 -6.44
N ASP A 124 -12.57 -16.80 -5.28
CA ASP A 124 -11.62 -17.92 -5.22
C ASP A 124 -12.21 -19.20 -5.86
N ALA A 125 -11.44 -20.29 -5.92
CA ALA A 125 -11.90 -21.58 -6.47
C ALA A 125 -13.10 -22.20 -5.70
N LEU A 126 -13.54 -21.59 -4.60
CA LEU A 126 -14.70 -21.97 -3.78
C LEU A 126 -15.89 -21.01 -3.96
N GLY A 127 -15.76 -19.97 -4.79
CA GLY A 127 -16.81 -19.00 -5.08
C GLY A 127 -16.89 -17.83 -4.09
N ASN A 128 -15.92 -17.63 -3.21
CA ASN A 128 -15.90 -16.52 -2.26
C ASN A 128 -15.30 -15.27 -2.89
N THR A 129 -16.06 -14.19 -2.97
CA THR A 129 -15.58 -12.91 -3.48
C THR A 129 -14.71 -12.17 -2.46
N VAL A 130 -13.93 -11.19 -2.91
CA VAL A 130 -13.12 -10.32 -2.02
C VAL A 130 -13.98 -9.69 -0.92
N LEU A 131 -15.24 -9.38 -1.21
CA LEU A 131 -16.21 -8.86 -0.24
C LEU A 131 -16.66 -9.93 0.78
N HIS A 132 -16.82 -11.19 0.36
CA HIS A 132 -17.21 -12.29 1.25
C HIS A 132 -16.12 -12.65 2.26
N LEU A 133 -14.85 -12.62 1.84
CA LEU A 133 -13.72 -12.78 2.76
C LEU A 133 -13.65 -11.64 3.78
N ALA A 134 -13.92 -10.40 3.35
CA ALA A 134 -13.94 -9.23 4.21
C ALA A 134 -15.08 -9.27 5.26
N VAL A 135 -16.25 -9.80 4.89
CA VAL A 135 -17.41 -9.93 5.80
C VAL A 135 -17.31 -11.14 6.71
N ALA A 136 -16.80 -12.28 6.21
CA ALA A 136 -16.66 -13.51 7.00
C ALA A 136 -15.67 -13.33 8.17
N ALA A 137 -14.56 -12.61 7.96
CA ALA A 137 -13.60 -12.29 9.02
C ALA A 137 -14.24 -11.47 10.16
N LYS A 138 -15.17 -10.57 9.84
CA LYS A 138 -15.88 -9.73 10.82
C LYS A 138 -16.94 -10.49 11.63
N GLN A 139 -17.40 -11.66 11.16
CA GLN A 139 -18.35 -12.51 11.90
C GLN A 139 -17.69 -13.55 12.80
N SER A 140 -16.41 -13.88 12.58
CA SER A 140 -15.65 -14.79 13.44
C SER A 140 -15.16 -14.19 14.77
N GLU A 141 -15.13 -12.86 14.90
CA GLU A 141 -14.72 -12.16 16.13
C GLU A 141 -15.88 -11.85 17.10
N VAL A 142 -17.10 -12.32 16.81
CA VAL A 142 -18.29 -12.12 17.68
C VAL A 142 -18.83 -13.44 18.24
N ARG A 143 -17.97 -14.43 18.53
CA ARG A 143 -18.36 -15.65 19.25
C ARG A 143 -17.51 -15.94 20.47
#